data_AF-A0A497J8K8-F1
#
_entry.id   AF-A0A497J8K8-F1
#
_cell.length_a   1.000
_cell.length_b   1.000
_cell.length_c   1.000
_cell.angle_alpha   90.00
_cell.angle_beta   90.00
_cell.angle_gamma   90.00
#
_symmetry.space_group_name_H-M   'P 1'
#
loop_
_entity.id
_entity.type
_entity.pdbx_description
1 polymer ?
#
loop_
_entity_poly.entity_id
_entity_poly.type
_entity_poly.pdbx_seq_one_letter_code
_entity_poly.pdbx_strand_id
1 'polypeptide(L)' 'MELNQKNRMEVLSEKAFPHGHVDILIKDAMPIGFSKKIIVEVKLGSATKKDFEQLKSYMKEIGRDVSPACL' A
#
# COMPACT_ATOMS: atom_id res chain seq x y z
N MET A 1 18.03 13.08 24.29
CA MET A 1 17.71 11.80 23.62
C MET A 1 17.30 12.16 22.20
N GLU A 2 18.23 12.07 21.24
CA GLU A 2 17.91 12.36 19.85
C GLU A 2 17.05 11.24 19.27
N LEU A 3 15.77 11.51 19.06
CA LEU A 3 14.93 10.69 18.18
C LEU A 3 15.34 11.01 16.74
N ASN A 4 16.37 10.34 16.24
CA ASN A 4 16.62 10.26 14.81
C ASN A 4 15.50 9.41 14.17
N GLN A 5 14.33 10.01 13.96
CA GLN A 5 13.20 9.36 13.30
C GLN A 5 13.51 9.20 11.81
N LYS A 6 14.26 8.15 11.48
CA LYS A 6 14.17 7.60 10.12
C LYS A 6 12.74 7.09 9.96
N ASN A 7 11.95 7.73 9.10
CA ASN A 7 10.73 7.17 8.51
C ASN A 7 11.12 5.89 7.74
N ARG A 8 11.37 4.81 8.47
CA ARG A 8 11.70 3.51 7.88
C ARG A 8 10.39 2.94 7.36
N MET A 9 10.26 2.88 6.05
CA MET A 9 9.23 2.11 5.39
C MET A 9 9.70 0.65 5.30
N GLU A 10 8.78 -0.28 5.47
CA GLU A 10 9.00 -1.69 5.13
C GLU A 10 8.19 -2.07 3.90
N VAL A 11 8.73 -3.03 3.14
CA VAL A 11 8.08 -3.59 1.95
C VAL A 11 7.61 -4.97 2.32
N LEU A 12 6.29 -5.14 2.30
CA LEU A 12 5.64 -6.43 2.36
C LEU A 12 5.33 -6.82 0.91
N SER A 13 5.71 -8.04 0.53
CA SER A 13 5.33 -8.63 -0.75
C SER A 13 3.82 -8.92 -0.77
N GLU A 14 3.42 -9.92 -1.55
CA GLU A 14 2.02 -10.29 -1.77
C GLU A 14 1.22 -10.32 -0.46
N LYS A 15 0.19 -9.47 -0.40
CA LYS A 15 -0.73 -9.40 0.73
C LYS A 15 -2.13 -9.80 0.28
N ALA A 16 -2.60 -10.92 0.80
CA ALA A 16 -3.98 -11.36 0.63
C ALA A 16 -4.97 -10.42 1.34
N PHE A 17 -6.08 -10.14 0.66
CA PHE A 17 -7.25 -9.41 1.13
C PHE A 17 -8.49 -10.32 1.03
N PRO A 18 -9.58 -10.02 1.77
CA PRO A 18 -10.84 -10.75 1.65
C PRO A 18 -11.34 -10.90 0.20
N HIS A 19 -11.09 -9.89 -0.65
CA HIS A 19 -11.49 -9.90 -2.06
C HIS A 19 -10.28 -9.71 -3.01
N GLY A 20 -9.23 -10.52 -2.84
CA GLY A 20 -8.11 -10.60 -3.78
C GLY A 20 -6.75 -10.53 -3.11
N HIS A 21 -5.74 -10.08 -3.84
CA HIS A 21 -4.39 -9.83 -3.32
C HIS A 21 -3.85 -8.54 -3.92
N VAL A 22 -2.92 -7.91 -3.21
CA VAL A 22 -2.08 -6.85 -3.78
C VAL A 22 -0.67 -7.40 -3.90
N ASP A 23 0.03 -7.03 -4.98
CA ASP A 23 1.38 -7.52 -5.23
C ASP A 23 2.37 -7.02 -4.17
N ILE A 24 2.30 -5.74 -3.81
CA ILE A 24 3.21 -5.12 -2.85
C ILE A 24 2.44 -4.14 -1.95
N LEU A 25 2.71 -4.22 -0.65
CA LEU A 25 2.27 -3.26 0.34
C LEU A 25 3.50 -2.63 1.02
N ILE A 26 3.67 -1.32 0.85
CA ILE A 26 4.70 -0.55 1.53
C ILE A 26 4.05 0.20 2.69
N LYS A 27 4.61 0.14 3.90
CA LYS A 27 4.06 0.87 5.05
C LYS A 27 5.13 1.35 6.01
N ASP A 28 4.78 2.24 6.92
CA ASP A 28 5.64 2.56 8.06
C ASP A 28 5.99 1.27 8.84
N ALA A 29 7.29 1.02 9.02
CA ALA A 29 7.79 -0.13 9.79
C ALA A 29 7.44 0.01 11.28
N MET A 30 7.48 1.24 11.80
CA MET A 30 7.08 1.58 13.17
C MET A 30 6.12 2.78 13.16
N PRO A 31 4.79 2.54 13.07
CA PRO A 31 3.82 3.62 13.05
C PRO A 31 3.66 4.28 14.42
N ILE A 32 3.51 5.61 14.44
CA ILE A 32 3.25 6.38 15.66
C ILE A 32 1.93 7.14 15.46
N GLY A 33 0.83 6.58 15.97
CA GLY A 33 -0.52 7.14 15.87
C GLY A 33 -1.18 6.91 14.50
N PHE A 34 -0.51 7.30 13.42
CA PHE A 34 -0.95 7.05 12.04
C PHE A 34 0.10 6.20 11.30
N SER A 35 -0.35 5.48 10.27
CA SER A 35 0.51 4.64 9.45
C SER A 35 0.22 4.90 7.99
N LYS A 36 1.20 5.51 7.31
CA LYS A 36 1.19 5.70 5.87
C LYS A 36 1.38 4.34 5.20
N LYS A 37 0.55 4.10 4.18
CA LYS A 37 0.59 2.87 3.41
C LYS A 37 0.52 3.18 1.92
N ILE A 38 1.22 2.41 1.12
CA ILE A 38 1.18 2.45 -0.33
C ILE A 38 0.87 1.04 -0.80
N ILE A 39 -0.22 0.89 -1.53
CA ILE A 39 -0.55 -0.36 -2.22
C ILE A 39 -0.05 -0.24 -3.66
N VAL A 40 0.67 -1.25 -4.13
CA VAL A 40 1.28 -1.25 -5.46
C VAL A 40 0.86 -2.51 -6.20
N GLU A 41 0.34 -2.31 -7.40
CA GLU A 41 0.02 -3.36 -8.36
C GLU A 41 0.98 -3.25 -9.55
N VAL A 42 1.59 -4.37 -9.95
CA VAL A 42 2.55 -4.43 -11.06
C VAL A 42 1.86 -5.06 -12.26
N LYS A 43 1.88 -4.37 -13.40
CA LYS A 43 1.31 -4.88 -14.66
C LYS A 43 2.40 -5.08 -15.70
N LEU A 44 2.31 -6.17 -16.45
CA LEU A 44 3.20 -6.44 -17.60
C LEU A 44 2.90 -5.53 -18.81
N GLY A 45 1.79 -4.80 -18.77
CA GLY A 45 1.35 -3.86 -19.81
C GLY A 45 0.67 -2.65 -19.19
N SER A 46 0.01 -1.84 -20.01
CA SER A 46 -0.61 -0.60 -19.53
C SER A 46 -1.70 -0.84 -18.50
N ALA A 47 -1.63 -0.11 -17.39
CA ALA A 47 -2.70 -0.07 -16.40
C ALA A 47 -4.00 0.45 -17.02
N THR A 48 -5.12 -0.22 -16.68
CA THR A 48 -6.45 0.15 -17.13
C THR A 48 -7.23 0.85 -16.02
N LYS A 49 -8.36 1.46 -16.37
CA LYS A 49 -9.26 2.06 -15.38
C LYS A 49 -9.73 1.04 -14.33
N LYS A 50 -9.95 -0.23 -14.72
CA LYS A 50 -10.40 -1.29 -13.81
C LYS A 50 -9.36 -1.60 -12.74
N ASP A 51 -8.07 -1.54 -13.09
CA ASP A 51 -6.98 -1.76 -12.13
C ASP A 51 -6.99 -0.68 -11.02
N PHE A 52 -7.23 0.58 -11.39
CA PHE A 52 -7.39 1.66 -10.42
C PHE A 52 -8.67 1.53 -9.58
N GLU A 53 -9.75 1.00 -10.14
CA GLU A 53 -10.99 0.73 -9.40
C GLU A 53 -10.79 -0.38 -8.36
N GLN A 54 -10.03 -1.43 -8.69
CA GLN A 54 -9.60 -2.47 -7.75
C GLN A 54 -8.70 -1.91 -6.64
N LEU A 55 -7.69 -1.10 -6.98
CA LEU A 55 -6.87 -0.45 -5.95
C LEU A 55 -7.71 0.41 -4.99
N LYS A 56 -8.73 1.11 -5.50
CA LYS A 56 -9.65 1.88 -4.67
C LYS A 56 -10.50 1.00 -3.74
N SER A 57 -10.87 -0.23 -4.13
CA SER A 57 -11.56 -1.13 -3.20
C SER A 57 -10.64 -1.56 -2.07
N TYR A 58 -9.36 -1.87 -2.36
CA TYR A 58 -8.37 -2.20 -1.33
C TYR A 58 -8.10 -1.03 -0.39
N MET A 59 -8.02 0.20 -0.90
CA MET A 59 -7.91 1.39 -0.03
C MET A 59 -9.06 1.49 0.96
N LYS A 60 -10.30 1.19 0.54
CA LYS A 60 -11.46 1.20 1.43
C LYS A 60 -11.39 0.10 2.50
N GLU A 61 -10.87 -1.07 2.16
CA GLU A 61 -10.68 -2.18 3.12
C GLU A 61 -9.56 -1.88 4.13
N ILE A 62 -8.48 -1.22 3.71
CA ILE A 62 -7.34 -0.87 4.58
C ILE A 62 -7.66 0.33 5.50
N GLY A 63 -8.43 1.30 5.00
CA GLY A 63 -8.82 2.50 5.73
C GLY A 63 -8.02 3.74 5.34
N ARG A 64 -7.75 4.61 6.32
CA ARG A 64 -7.19 5.95 6.08
C ARG A 64 -5.68 5.90 5.80
N ASP A 65 -5.18 6.97 5.17
CA ASP A 65 -3.75 7.20 4.89
C ASP A 65 -3.10 6.15 4.00
N VAL A 66 -3.84 5.73 2.96
CA VAL A 66 -3.38 4.82 1.91
C VAL A 66 -3.25 5.59 0.59
N SER A 67 -2.19 5.32 -0.17
CA SER A 67 -2.02 5.79 -1.54
C SER A 67 -1.92 4.61 -2.51
N PRO A 68 -2.59 4.65 -3.67
CA PRO A 68 -2.45 3.63 -4.69
C PRO A 68 -1.31 3.96 -5.66
N ALA A 69 -0.63 2.93 -6.14
CA ALA A 69 0.29 2.99 -7.26
C ALA A 69 0.05 1.79 -8.19
N CYS A 70 0.16 2.03 -9.49
CA CYS A 70 0.19 0.97 -10.49
C CYS A 70 1.43 1.20 -11.34
N LEU A 71 2.29 0.19 -11.42
CA LEU A 71 3.60 0.22 -12.10
C LEU A 71 3.60 -0.68 -13.32
#